data_AF-A0A3E1R5J6-F1
#
_entry.id   AF-A0A3E1R5J6-F1
#
_cell.length_a   1.000
_cell.length_b   1.000
_cell.length_c   1.000
_cell.angle_alpha   90.00
_cell.angle_beta   90.00
_cell.angle_gamma   90.00
#
_symmetry.space_group_name_H-M   'P 1'
#
loop_
_entity.id
_entity.type
_entity.pdbx_description
1 polymer ?
#
loop_
_entity_poly.entity_id
_entity_poly.type
_entity_poly.pdbx_seq_one_letter_code
_entity_poly.pdbx_strand_id
1 'polypeptide(L)'
;MVCSRPLGVAAESGREKTMFQIQDALAAGGIVEVLVLPSILQARSLGGTLCMLLGWLSGIVSGHQMPLQSLLFWQRRHRRDIEVAVERFAPDTVYFDGVRTGAYLPGLSRQYPGLRLVCDFDDLMSRRMAYLVQNKQPVSLGYMAKYFPGWVERQYASGHPILTADLGHA
;
A
#
# COMPACT_ATOMS: atom_id res chain seq x y z
N MET A 1 -12.19 0.91 13.21
CA MET A 1 -11.92 -0.07 12.14
C MET A 1 -10.51 0.15 11.58
N VAL A 2 -9.80 -0.92 11.22
CA VAL A 2 -8.44 -0.88 10.67
C VAL A 2 -8.43 -1.55 9.30
N CYS A 3 -8.00 -0.82 8.27
CA CYS A 3 -7.78 -1.34 6.92
C CYS A 3 -6.28 -1.62 6.75
N SER A 4 -5.91 -2.90 6.67
CA SER A 4 -4.49 -3.30 6.59
C SER A 4 -4.25 -4.37 5.53
N ARG A 5 -2.98 -4.60 5.22
CA ARG A 5 -2.55 -5.75 4.42
C ARG A 5 -2.69 -7.05 5.22
N PRO A 6 -2.58 -8.22 4.57
CA PRO A 6 -2.41 -9.47 5.29
C PRO A 6 -1.14 -9.40 6.14
N LEU A 7 -1.29 -9.54 7.46
CA LEU A 7 -0.19 -9.73 8.39
C LEU A 7 0.07 -11.24 8.52
N GLY A 8 1.34 -11.64 8.55
CA GLY A 8 1.72 -13.01 8.84
C GLY A 8 1.41 -13.39 10.30
N VAL A 9 1.34 -14.69 10.59
CA VAL A 9 1.12 -15.22 11.95
C VAL A 9 2.31 -14.88 12.88
N ALA A 10 3.49 -14.68 12.30
CA ALA A 10 4.65 -14.11 12.97
C ALA A 10 5.09 -12.83 12.25
N ALA A 11 5.31 -11.75 13.01
CA ALA A 11 5.78 -10.48 12.46
C ALA A 11 7.26 -10.59 12.08
N GLU A 12 7.54 -10.92 10.83
CA GLU A 12 8.91 -11.10 10.32
C GLU A 12 9.55 -9.74 9.98
N SER A 13 8.76 -8.74 9.62
CA SER A 13 9.24 -7.39 9.27
C SER A 13 8.96 -6.35 10.36
N GLY A 14 9.81 -5.31 10.44
CA GLY A 14 9.61 -4.19 11.36
C GLY A 14 8.24 -3.51 11.19
N ARG A 15 7.75 -3.40 9.95
CA ARG A 15 6.43 -2.80 9.68
C ARG A 15 5.26 -3.69 10.14
N GLU A 16 5.38 -5.01 10.06
CA GLU A 16 4.37 -5.90 10.66
C GLU A 16 4.33 -5.75 12.17
N LYS A 17 5.50 -5.68 12.84
CA LYS A 17 5.56 -5.46 14.30
C LYS A 17 4.89 -4.15 14.70
N THR A 18 5.18 -3.06 13.98
CA THR A 18 4.52 -1.77 14.22
C THR A 18 3.01 -1.87 14.02
N MET A 19 2.55 -2.58 12.98
CA MET A 19 1.11 -2.72 12.74
C MET A 19 0.39 -3.54 13.81
N PHE A 20 1.03 -4.61 14.32
CA PHE A 20 0.49 -5.34 15.47
C PHE A 20 0.39 -4.45 16.70
N GLN A 21 1.45 -3.69 17.02
CA GLN A 21 1.42 -2.76 18.14
C GLN A 21 0.33 -1.68 18.00
N ILE A 22 0.10 -1.19 16.79
CA ILE A 22 -0.99 -0.24 16.51
C ILE A 22 -2.35 -0.92 16.74
N GLN A 23 -2.55 -2.14 16.22
CA GLN A 23 -3.80 -2.87 16.43
C GLN A 23 -4.05 -3.18 17.91
N ASP A 24 -3.02 -3.60 18.65
CA ASP A 24 -3.10 -3.87 20.08
C ASP A 24 -3.43 -2.60 20.88
N ALA A 25 -2.78 -1.48 20.55
CA ALA A 25 -3.06 -0.19 21.20
C ALA A 25 -4.48 0.30 20.92
N LEU A 26 -4.98 0.13 19.69
CA LEU A 26 -6.36 0.47 19.34
C LEU A 26 -7.37 -0.46 20.03
N ALA A 27 -7.07 -1.76 20.10
CA ALA A 27 -7.93 -2.75 20.75
C ALA A 27 -8.01 -2.54 22.27
N ALA A 28 -6.94 -2.06 22.90
CA ALA A 28 -6.96 -1.65 24.30
C ALA A 28 -7.90 -0.47 24.56
N GLY A 29 -8.16 0.37 23.55
CA GLY A 29 -9.04 1.53 23.62
C GLY A 29 -10.49 1.28 23.19
N GLY A 30 -10.82 0.13 22.60
CA GLY A 30 -12.17 -0.16 22.13
C GLY A 30 -12.28 -1.35 21.17
N ILE A 31 -13.46 -1.54 20.58
CA ILE A 31 -13.70 -2.63 19.63
C ILE A 31 -13.05 -2.29 18.29
N VAL A 32 -12.19 -3.18 17.81
CA VAL A 32 -11.47 -3.00 16.54
C VAL A 32 -11.85 -4.10 15.56
N GLU A 33 -12.51 -3.73 14.47
CA GLU A 33 -12.65 -4.58 13.30
C GLU A 33 -11.48 -4.37 12.33
N VAL A 34 -10.82 -5.46 11.92
CA VAL A 34 -9.71 -5.44 10.96
C VAL A 34 -10.18 -5.95 9.60
N LEU A 35 -10.12 -5.08 8.59
CA LEU A 35 -10.39 -5.40 7.20
C LEU A 35 -9.07 -5.59 6.44
N VAL A 36 -8.88 -6.78 5.89
CA VAL A 36 -7.67 -7.14 5.14
C VAL A 36 -7.85 -6.86 3.65
N LEU A 37 -6.96 -6.05 3.09
CA LEU A 37 -6.96 -5.64 1.68
C LEU A 37 -5.75 -6.25 0.95
N PRO A 38 -5.90 -7.38 0.25
CA PRO A 38 -4.80 -8.03 -0.47
C PRO A 38 -4.35 -7.20 -1.68
N SER A 39 -3.09 -7.31 -2.11
CA SER A 39 -2.66 -6.66 -3.36
C SER A 39 -3.33 -7.30 -4.59
N ILE A 40 -3.33 -6.60 -5.72
CA ILE A 40 -3.78 -7.15 -7.02
C ILE A 40 -3.02 -8.44 -7.37
N LEU A 41 -1.71 -8.46 -7.11
CA LEU A 41 -0.85 -9.61 -7.36
C LEU A 41 -1.25 -10.82 -6.50
N GLN A 42 -1.60 -10.57 -5.24
CA GLN A 42 -2.08 -11.62 -4.33
C GLN A 42 -3.49 -12.11 -4.70
N ALA A 43 -4.38 -11.18 -5.09
CA ALA A 43 -5.73 -11.52 -5.52
C ALA A 43 -5.78 -12.20 -6.90
N ARG A 44 -4.67 -12.22 -7.66
CA ARG A 44 -4.57 -12.76 -9.02
C ARG A 44 -5.66 -12.26 -9.96
N SER A 45 -6.06 -10.99 -9.78
CA SER A 45 -7.15 -10.39 -10.53
C SER A 45 -6.65 -9.82 -11.86
N LEU A 46 -6.95 -10.51 -12.97
CA LEU A 46 -6.60 -10.04 -14.33
C LEU A 46 -7.19 -8.66 -14.62
N GLY A 47 -8.45 -8.44 -14.25
CA GLY A 47 -9.10 -7.13 -14.39
C GLY A 47 -8.43 -6.06 -13.53
N GLY A 48 -8.00 -6.41 -12.31
CA GLY A 48 -7.22 -5.52 -11.45
C GLY A 48 -5.88 -5.14 -12.08
N THR A 49 -5.15 -6.10 -12.63
CA THR A 49 -3.88 -5.86 -13.33
C THR A 49 -4.06 -4.92 -14.52
N LEU A 50 -5.09 -5.14 -15.34
CA LEU A 50 -5.37 -4.26 -16.48
C LEU A 50 -5.70 -2.83 -16.01
N CYS A 51 -6.56 -2.67 -15.01
CA CYS A 51 -6.88 -1.35 -14.45
C CYS A 51 -5.64 -0.66 -13.85
N MET A 52 -4.77 -1.40 -13.18
CA MET A 52 -3.51 -0.88 -12.65
C MET A 52 -2.60 -0.38 -13.77
N LEU A 53 -2.42 -1.17 -14.84
CA LEU A 53 -1.62 -0.79 -16.00
C LEU A 53 -2.18 0.45 -16.69
N LEU A 54 -3.49 0.49 -16.94
CA LEU A 54 -4.15 1.64 -17.55
C LEU A 54 -4.06 2.89 -16.69
N GLY A 55 -4.25 2.77 -15.36
CA GLY A 55 -4.12 3.88 -14.43
C GLY A 55 -2.69 4.41 -14.36
N TRP A 56 -1.70 3.51 -14.39
CA TRP A 56 -0.29 3.89 -14.46
C TRP A 56 0.05 4.63 -15.75
N LEU A 57 -0.35 4.09 -16.91
CA LEU A 57 -0.14 4.72 -18.22
C LEU A 57 -0.83 6.08 -18.31
N SER A 58 -2.07 6.18 -17.83
CA SER A 58 -2.79 7.47 -17.77
C SER A 58 -2.06 8.47 -16.88
N GLY A 59 -1.52 8.04 -15.74
CA GLY A 59 -0.76 8.92 -14.85
C GLY A 59 0.52 9.48 -15.48
N ILE A 60 1.17 8.70 -16.35
CA ILE A 60 2.31 9.16 -17.16
C ILE A 60 1.86 10.22 -18.17
N VAL A 61 0.81 9.93 -18.95
CA VAL A 61 0.30 10.85 -19.98
C VAL A 61 -0.22 12.15 -19.37
N SER A 62 -0.87 12.09 -18.21
CA SER A 62 -1.46 13.25 -17.55
C SER A 62 -0.51 14.01 -16.61
N GLY A 63 0.75 13.56 -16.47
CA GLY A 63 1.74 14.16 -15.55
C GLY A 63 1.42 13.97 -14.05
N HIS A 64 0.35 13.25 -13.72
CA HIS A 64 -0.09 12.98 -12.35
C HIS A 64 0.17 11.51 -12.01
N GLN A 65 1.42 11.20 -11.68
CA GLN A 65 1.82 9.83 -11.36
C GLN A 65 1.29 9.43 -9.98
N MET A 66 0.37 8.47 -9.94
CA MET A 66 0.02 7.81 -8.68
C MET A 66 1.16 6.88 -8.25
N PRO A 67 1.47 6.78 -6.94
CA PRO A 67 2.46 5.83 -6.45
C PRO A 67 2.07 4.42 -6.87
N LEU A 68 3.04 3.67 -7.44
CA LEU A 68 2.82 2.29 -7.87
C LEU A 68 2.27 1.42 -6.74
N GLN A 69 2.69 1.66 -5.50
CA GLN A 69 2.16 0.96 -4.33
C GLN A 69 0.67 1.21 -4.12
N SER A 70 0.18 2.42 -4.36
CA SER A 70 -1.26 2.71 -4.26
C SER A 70 -2.01 2.02 -5.40
N LEU A 71 -1.45 2.01 -6.63
CA LEU A 71 -2.05 1.31 -7.78
C LEU A 71 -2.10 -0.22 -7.57
N LEU A 72 -1.07 -0.82 -7.01
CA LEU A 72 -1.01 -2.26 -6.71
C LEU A 72 -2.06 -2.72 -5.69
N PHE A 73 -2.51 -1.81 -4.84
CA PHE A 73 -3.51 -2.09 -3.80
C PHE A 73 -4.91 -1.59 -4.18
N TRP A 74 -5.01 -0.71 -5.17
CA TRP A 74 -6.26 -0.15 -5.62
C TRP A 74 -7.13 -1.17 -6.35
N GLN A 75 -8.30 -1.46 -5.79
CA GLN A 75 -9.35 -2.24 -6.44
C GLN A 75 -10.72 -1.67 -6.09
N ARG A 76 -11.62 -1.61 -7.08
CA ARG A 76 -13.03 -1.23 -6.85
C ARG A 76 -13.72 -2.13 -5.83
N ARG A 77 -13.36 -3.42 -5.81
CA ARG A 77 -13.86 -4.39 -4.84
C ARG A 77 -13.51 -4.00 -3.41
N HIS A 78 -12.25 -3.68 -3.13
CA HIS A 78 -11.84 -3.22 -1.79
C HIS A 78 -12.59 -1.97 -1.34
N ARG A 79 -12.85 -1.02 -2.25
CA ARG A 79 -13.65 0.16 -1.92
C ARG A 79 -15.04 -0.26 -1.42
N ARG A 80 -15.71 -1.15 -2.15
CA ARG A 80 -17.01 -1.69 -1.75
C ARG A 80 -16.92 -2.48 -0.44
N ASP A 81 -15.88 -3.27 -0.25
CA ASP A 81 -15.68 -4.04 0.98
C ASP A 81 -15.49 -3.11 2.19
N ILE A 82 -14.78 -1.99 2.02
CA ILE A 82 -14.64 -0.94 3.04
C ILE A 82 -16.00 -0.29 3.32
N GLU A 83 -16.75 0.10 2.29
CA GLU A 83 -18.09 0.72 2.44
C GLU A 83 -19.05 -0.20 3.21
N VAL A 84 -19.11 -1.48 2.82
CA VAL A 84 -19.93 -2.49 3.52
C VAL A 84 -19.48 -2.67 4.97
N ALA A 85 -18.17 -2.68 5.24
CA ALA A 85 -17.65 -2.78 6.60
C ALA A 85 -17.98 -1.54 7.43
N VAL A 86 -17.89 -0.33 6.85
CA VAL A 86 -18.30 0.92 7.51
C VAL A 86 -19.79 0.90 7.84
N GLU A 87 -20.64 0.49 6.91
CA GLU A 87 -22.09 0.42 7.13
C GLU A 87 -22.48 -0.62 8.18
N ARG A 88 -21.82 -1.79 8.16
CA ARG A 88 -22.09 -2.88 9.10
C ARG A 88 -21.59 -2.57 10.51
N PHE A 89 -20.36 -2.11 10.63
CA PHE A 89 -19.68 -1.92 11.92
C PHE A 89 -19.92 -0.54 12.51
N ALA A 90 -20.35 0.44 11.70
CA ALA A 90 -20.55 1.84 12.08
C ALA A 90 -19.39 2.44 12.90
N PRO A 91 -18.13 2.36 12.42
CA PRO A 91 -16.99 2.87 13.17
C PRO A 91 -17.02 4.40 13.28
N ASP A 92 -16.56 4.94 14.42
CA ASP A 92 -16.26 6.38 14.52
C ASP A 92 -14.99 6.77 13.75
N THR A 93 -14.07 5.81 13.59
CA THR A 93 -12.75 6.04 12.98
C THR A 93 -12.31 4.85 12.13
N VAL A 94 -11.78 5.15 10.95
CA VAL A 94 -11.13 4.19 10.06
C VAL A 94 -9.65 4.54 9.94
N TYR A 95 -8.80 3.61 10.36
CA TYR A 95 -7.35 3.70 10.22
C TYR A 95 -6.87 2.95 8.98
N PHE A 96 -6.00 3.56 8.19
CA PHE A 96 -5.43 3.01 6.97
C PHE A 96 -3.91 2.80 7.11
N ASP A 97 -3.47 1.57 6.85
CA ASP A 97 -2.05 1.19 6.88
C ASP A 97 -1.29 1.69 5.64
N GLY A 98 -0.68 2.87 5.78
CA GLY A 98 0.30 3.35 4.81
C GLY A 98 -0.30 4.08 3.60
N VAL A 99 0.61 4.64 2.80
CA VAL A 99 0.33 5.25 1.48
C VAL A 99 -0.43 4.32 0.51
N ARG A 100 -0.33 3.00 0.72
CA ARG A 100 -0.89 1.94 -0.12
C ARG A 100 -2.41 2.01 -0.18
N THR A 101 -3.03 2.26 0.98
CA THR A 101 -4.48 2.38 1.13
C THR A 101 -4.95 3.84 1.16
N GLY A 102 -4.02 4.80 1.09
CA GLY A 102 -4.32 6.23 1.04
C GLY A 102 -5.26 6.63 -0.11
N ALA A 103 -5.26 5.89 -1.21
CA ALA A 103 -6.10 6.17 -2.38
C ALA A 103 -7.62 6.05 -2.10
N TYR A 104 -8.03 5.35 -1.05
CA TYR A 104 -9.45 5.20 -0.69
C TYR A 104 -10.02 6.42 0.04
N LEU A 105 -9.17 7.23 0.68
CA LEU A 105 -9.59 8.33 1.55
C LEU A 105 -10.48 9.36 0.85
N PRO A 106 -10.13 9.91 -0.34
CA PRO A 106 -10.94 10.95 -0.97
C PRO A 106 -12.33 10.48 -1.39
N GLY A 107 -12.50 9.19 -1.67
CA GLY A 107 -13.80 8.61 -1.98
C GLY A 107 -14.66 8.48 -0.72
N LEU A 108 -14.07 7.96 0.35
CA LEU A 108 -14.76 7.71 1.61
C LEU A 108 -15.09 9.01 2.36
N SER A 109 -14.22 10.02 2.33
CA SER A 109 -14.48 11.30 3.01
C SER A 109 -15.67 12.04 2.41
N ARG A 110 -15.88 11.92 1.09
CA ARG A 110 -17.05 12.50 0.41
C ARG A 110 -18.33 11.76 0.75
N GLN A 111 -18.26 10.44 0.86
CA GLN A 111 -19.42 9.58 1.11
C GLN A 111 -19.83 9.58 2.59
N TYR A 112 -18.87 9.66 3.51
CA TYR A 112 -19.06 9.63 4.96
C TYR A 112 -18.38 10.86 5.60
N PRO A 113 -18.96 12.07 5.47
CA PRO A 113 -18.32 13.31 5.91
C PRO A 113 -18.11 13.42 7.43
N GLY A 114 -18.85 12.63 8.24
CA GLY A 114 -18.67 12.55 9.69
C GLY A 114 -17.64 11.50 10.15
N LEU A 115 -17.14 10.67 9.24
CA LEU A 115 -16.25 9.57 9.56
C LEU A 115 -14.80 10.06 9.68
N ARG A 116 -14.14 9.77 10.82
CA ARG A 116 -12.73 10.13 10.99
C ARG A 116 -11.86 9.16 10.20
N LEU A 117 -11.13 9.66 9.23
CA LEU A 117 -10.20 8.86 8.42
C LEU A 117 -8.77 9.18 8.82
N VAL A 118 -8.02 8.19 9.28
CA VAL A 118 -6.61 8.32 9.65
C VAL A 118 -5.79 7.47 8.69
N CYS A 119 -4.78 8.06 8.05
CA CYS A 119 -3.83 7.33 7.23
C CYS A 119 -2.43 7.63 7.73
N ASP A 120 -1.69 6.59 8.09
CA ASP A 120 -0.28 6.72 8.43
C ASP A 120 0.55 6.78 7.14
N PHE A 121 1.37 7.82 7.00
CA PHE A 121 2.28 7.96 5.86
C PHE A 121 3.72 7.80 6.36
N ASP A 122 4.35 6.71 5.95
CA ASP A 122 5.75 6.44 6.28
C ASP A 122 6.68 7.19 5.31
N ASP A 123 7.16 8.36 5.74
CA ASP A 123 8.13 9.18 5.00
C ASP A 123 9.51 8.51 4.86
N LEU A 124 9.78 7.43 5.63
CA LEU A 124 11.07 6.76 5.55
C LEU A 124 11.27 5.98 4.26
N MET A 125 10.24 5.79 3.43
CA MET A 125 10.39 5.07 2.15
C MET A 125 11.27 5.82 1.15
N SER A 126 11.12 7.14 1.03
CA SER A 126 11.92 7.97 0.11
C SER A 126 13.38 8.02 0.56
N ARG A 127 13.61 8.27 1.85
CA ARG A 127 14.94 8.30 2.48
C ARG A 127 15.63 6.95 2.43
N ARG A 128 14.89 5.86 2.68
CA ARG A 128 15.42 4.50 2.56
C ARG A 128 15.80 4.19 1.12
N MET A 129 14.98 4.55 0.14
CA MET A 129 15.33 4.34 -1.26
C MET A 129 16.56 5.14 -1.67
N ALA A 130 16.64 6.41 -1.29
CA ALA A 130 17.81 7.25 -1.54
C ALA A 130 19.08 6.64 -0.92
N TYR A 131 18.99 6.14 0.32
CA TYR A 131 20.09 5.44 0.99
C TYR A 131 20.49 4.16 0.25
N LEU A 132 19.52 3.32 -0.17
CA LEU A 132 19.81 2.09 -0.92
C LEU A 132 20.52 2.40 -2.23
N VAL A 133 20.05 3.40 -2.97
CA VAL A 133 20.66 3.84 -4.24
C VAL A 133 22.07 4.38 -4.01
N GLN A 134 22.25 5.28 -3.04
CA GLN A 134 23.57 5.86 -2.71
C GLN A 134 24.59 4.80 -2.32
N ASN A 135 24.16 3.77 -1.59
CA ASN A 135 25.03 2.69 -1.11
C ASN A 135 25.05 1.46 -2.04
N LYS A 136 24.41 1.53 -3.21
CA LYS A 136 24.27 0.42 -4.19
C LYS A 136 23.75 -0.87 -3.54
N GLN A 137 22.88 -0.73 -2.54
CA GLN A 137 22.28 -1.84 -1.84
C GLN A 137 21.06 -2.37 -2.60
N PRO A 138 20.82 -3.69 -2.54
CA PRO A 138 19.67 -4.29 -3.20
C PRO A 138 18.34 -3.80 -2.64
N VAL A 139 17.35 -3.65 -3.52
CA VAL A 139 15.98 -3.34 -3.11
C VAL A 139 15.25 -4.65 -2.80
N SER A 140 14.88 -4.85 -1.53
CA SER A 140 14.04 -5.98 -1.15
C SER A 140 12.59 -5.75 -1.58
N LEU A 141 12.04 -6.70 -2.34
CA LEU A 141 10.62 -6.74 -2.67
C LEU A 141 9.74 -7.22 -1.49
N GLY A 142 10.38 -7.64 -0.38
CA GLY A 142 9.71 -8.14 0.82
C GLY A 142 8.76 -9.29 0.54
N TYR A 143 7.62 -9.31 1.23
CA TYR A 143 6.57 -10.34 1.07
C TYR A 143 5.95 -10.42 -0.33
N MET A 144 6.20 -9.43 -1.19
CA MET A 144 5.74 -9.44 -2.58
C MET A 144 6.67 -10.24 -3.51
N ALA A 145 7.90 -10.55 -3.10
CA ALA A 145 8.90 -11.25 -3.93
C ALA A 145 8.35 -12.52 -4.58
N LYS A 146 7.58 -13.31 -3.82
CA LYS A 146 6.94 -14.56 -4.28
C LYS A 146 5.94 -14.41 -5.43
N TYR A 147 5.49 -13.20 -5.73
CA TYR A 147 4.58 -12.91 -6.84
C TYR A 147 5.30 -12.37 -8.08
N PHE A 148 6.60 -12.10 -7.99
CA PHE A 148 7.40 -11.67 -9.13
C PHE A 148 8.18 -12.83 -9.74
N PRO A 149 8.42 -12.82 -11.06
CA PRO A 149 9.34 -13.75 -11.68
C PRO A 149 10.74 -13.61 -11.07
N GLY A 150 11.45 -14.71 -10.83
CA GLY A 150 12.78 -14.69 -10.19
C GLY A 150 13.86 -13.93 -10.97
N TRP A 151 13.61 -13.55 -12.24
CA TRP A 151 14.50 -12.64 -12.97
C TRP A 151 14.32 -11.17 -12.53
N VAL A 152 13.10 -10.75 -12.16
CA VAL A 152 12.81 -9.41 -11.63
C VAL A 152 13.47 -9.27 -10.27
N GLU A 153 13.30 -10.27 -9.40
CA GLU A 153 13.95 -10.29 -8.10
C GLU A 153 15.48 -10.20 -8.24
N ARG A 154 16.09 -10.97 -9.14
CA ARG A 154 17.53 -10.88 -9.42
C ARG A 154 17.95 -9.49 -9.91
N GLN A 155 17.15 -8.85 -10.74
CA GLN A 155 17.46 -7.50 -11.25
C GLN A 155 17.46 -6.47 -10.11
N TYR A 156 16.49 -6.50 -9.20
CA TYR A 156 16.42 -5.57 -8.06
C TYR A 156 17.35 -5.97 -6.90
N ALA A 157 17.68 -7.26 -6.77
CA ALA A 157 18.60 -7.79 -5.76
C ALA A 157 20.09 -7.72 -6.14
N SER A 158 20.41 -7.43 -7.40
CA SER A 158 21.80 -7.38 -7.87
C SER A 158 22.50 -6.04 -7.61
N GLY A 159 21.80 -5.03 -7.06
CA GLY A 159 22.37 -3.71 -6.79
C GLY A 159 22.78 -2.94 -8.05
N HIS A 160 22.47 -3.46 -9.24
CA HIS A 160 22.71 -2.75 -10.49
C HIS A 160 21.79 -1.52 -10.54
N PRO A 161 22.35 -0.34 -10.86
CA PRO A 161 21.55 0.86 -10.98
C PRO A 161 20.45 0.62 -12.00
N ILE A 162 19.20 0.78 -11.56
CA ILE A 162 18.08 1.03 -12.46
C ILE A 162 18.55 2.17 -13.36
N LEU A 163 18.51 1.95 -14.67
CA LEU A 163 18.73 2.95 -15.72
C LEU A 163 18.42 4.34 -15.16
N THR A 164 19.46 5.11 -14.86
CA THR A 164 19.36 6.53 -14.61
C THR A 164 18.86 7.12 -15.92
N ALA A 165 17.55 7.13 -16.12
CA ALA A 165 16.95 8.22 -16.86
C ALA A 165 17.31 9.44 -16.04
N ASP A 166 18.23 10.24 -16.57
CA ASP A 166 18.49 11.62 -16.17
C ASP A 166 17.13 12.31 -15.97
N LEU A 167 16.62 12.29 -14.74
CA LEU A 167 15.68 13.31 -14.29
C LEU A 167 16.56 14.49 -13.95
N GLY A 168 16.99 15.16 -15.02
CA GLY A 168 17.77 16.38 -14.98
C GLY A 168 17.11 17.36 -14.02
N HIS A 169 17.93 17.94 -13.16
CA HIS A 169 17.61 19.18 -12.50
C HIS A 169 17.18 20.21 -13.57
N ALA A 170 15.93 20.64 -13.50
CA ALA A 170 15.43 21.91 -14.01
C ALA A 170 14.44 22.46 -12.99
#